data_AF-A0A8S3E7H3-F1
#
_entry.id   AF-A0A8S3E7H3-F1
#
_cell.length_a   1.000
_cell.length_b   1.000
_cell.length_c   1.000
_cell.angle_alpha   90.00
_cell.angle_beta   90.00
_cell.angle_gamma   90.00
#
_symmetry.space_group_name_H-M   'P 1'
#
loop_
_entity.id
_entity.type
_entity.pdbx_description
1 polymer ?
#
loop_
_entity_poly.entity_id
_entity_poly.type
_entity_poly.pdbx_seq_one_letter_code
_entity_poly.pdbx_strand_id
1 'polypeptide(L)'
;SFLCYVALMRWTQRYGVMAIAIIVMITFVLVSRQKRSAEEQTQQTMELLQNRIDYVSRLNDEHLQELSAIKQQNIRLMRSLNSMKSCHRRLGTNNTNNLLLTNLNSTILDETLNDHAADSIKNGFHLPPSFSYLKHLNNKHDMLSPAFHRQTTRENFLRQNVTFVLGIPTVKRDKQSYLIETIKSLIDNINSDDIERILIVIFIAEPFDIEYVRTTAHQIEKLYDKYIESGLIEIMSPPLEYYPEFDKLALSLNDDKERVKWRTKQNYDFTYLMMYSSNRGKYYIQLEDDVITKPDYIRTIENFINRQHAQNWFMLEYSSLGKLNSINTLE
;
A
#
# COMPACT_ATOMS: atom_id res chain seq x y z
N SER A 1 -78.50 40.47 -17.87
CA SER A 1 -77.04 40.67 -17.80
C SER A 1 -76.36 39.93 -16.64
N PHE A 2 -76.88 39.99 -15.41
CA PHE A 2 -76.24 39.35 -14.23
C PHE A 2 -76.16 37.80 -14.28
N LEU A 3 -77.23 37.13 -14.74
CA LEU A 3 -77.26 35.66 -14.89
C LEU A 3 -76.25 35.10 -15.91
N CYS A 4 -75.98 35.85 -16.99
CA CYS A 4 -75.00 35.46 -18.00
C CYS A 4 -73.56 35.55 -17.46
N TYR A 5 -73.29 36.58 -16.63
CA TYR A 5 -71.99 36.75 -15.98
C TYR A 5 -71.69 35.64 -14.96
N VAL A 6 -72.69 35.25 -14.16
CA VAL A 6 -72.55 34.14 -13.19
C VAL A 6 -72.35 32.79 -13.89
N ALA A 7 -73.04 32.56 -15.01
CA ALA A 7 -72.85 31.35 -15.82
C ALA A 7 -71.45 31.30 -16.45
N LEU A 8 -70.96 32.42 -16.97
CA LEU A 8 -69.61 32.53 -17.54
C LEU A 8 -68.53 32.33 -16.46
N MET A 9 -68.72 32.89 -15.26
CA MET A 9 -67.81 32.70 -14.12
C MET A 9 -67.76 31.24 -13.64
N ARG A 10 -68.90 30.57 -13.58
CA ARG A 10 -68.98 29.14 -13.23
C ARG A 10 -68.38 28.25 -14.31
N TRP A 11 -68.51 28.64 -15.57
CA TRP A 11 -67.90 27.96 -16.70
C TRP A 11 -66.38 28.09 -16.60
N THR A 12 -65.82 29.31 -16.52
CA THR A 12 -64.37 29.52 -16.42
C THR A 12 -63.74 28.88 -15.19
N GLN A 13 -64.42 28.85 -14.03
CA GLN A 13 -63.95 28.12 -12.85
C GLN A 13 -63.88 26.61 -13.08
N ARG A 14 -64.89 26.00 -13.73
CA ARG A 14 -64.89 24.55 -13.98
C ARG A 14 -63.81 24.13 -14.97
N TYR A 15 -63.61 24.87 -16.06
CA TYR A 15 -62.52 24.58 -16.99
C TYR A 15 -61.14 24.89 -16.41
N GLY A 16 -61.02 25.92 -15.56
CA GLY A 16 -59.80 26.23 -14.82
C GLY A 16 -59.38 25.12 -13.86
N VAL A 17 -60.32 24.57 -13.08
CA VAL A 17 -60.06 23.44 -12.17
C VAL A 17 -59.67 22.18 -12.95
N MET A 18 -60.33 21.90 -14.08
CA MET A 18 -59.99 20.77 -14.94
C MET A 18 -58.59 20.91 -15.56
N ALA A 19 -58.22 22.12 -16.00
CA ALA A 19 -56.88 22.39 -16.54
C ALA A 19 -55.78 22.18 -15.49
N ILE A 20 -56.00 22.64 -14.26
CA ILE A 20 -55.06 22.44 -13.15
C ILE A 20 -54.91 20.94 -12.83
N ALA A 21 -56.02 20.19 -12.80
CA ALA A 21 -55.99 18.75 -12.54
C ALA A 21 -55.19 17.99 -13.62
N ILE A 22 -55.32 18.38 -14.89
CA ILE A 22 -54.55 17.79 -16.00
C ILE A 22 -53.06 18.11 -15.85
N ILE A 23 -52.69 19.35 -15.51
CA ILE A 23 -51.29 19.74 -15.30
C ILE A 23 -50.68 18.93 -14.15
N VAL A 24 -51.39 18.78 -13.04
CA VAL A 24 -50.94 17.98 -11.88
C VAL A 24 -50.77 16.51 -12.26
N MET A 25 -51.67 15.95 -13.07
CA MET A 25 -51.55 14.57 -13.54
C MET A 25 -50.33 14.38 -14.45
N ILE A 26 -50.09 15.33 -15.37
CA ILE A 26 -48.92 15.29 -16.27
C ILE A 26 -47.62 15.41 -15.49
N THR A 27 -47.54 16.34 -14.53
CA THR A 27 -46.33 16.49 -13.70
C THR A 27 -46.08 15.25 -12.84
N PHE A 28 -47.13 14.64 -12.29
CA PHE A 28 -47.01 13.37 -11.56
C PHE A 28 -46.50 12.22 -12.45
N VAL A 29 -46.98 12.11 -13.69
CA VAL A 29 -46.51 11.10 -14.66
C VAL A 29 -45.05 11.35 -15.06
N LEU A 30 -44.63 12.62 -15.23
CA LEU A 30 -43.24 12.94 -15.56
C LEU A 30 -42.29 12.64 -14.41
N VAL A 31 -42.65 13.02 -13.17
CA VAL A 31 -41.84 12.74 -11.97
C VAL A 31 -41.73 11.24 -11.71
N SER A 32 -42.83 10.49 -11.86
CA SER A 32 -42.81 9.03 -11.68
C SER A 32 -41.97 8.32 -12.75
N ARG A 33 -41.97 8.78 -14.00
CA ARG A 33 -41.07 8.28 -15.05
C ARG A 33 -39.60 8.58 -14.75
N GLN A 34 -39.28 9.79 -14.32
CA GLN A 34 -37.90 10.15 -13.96
C GLN A 34 -37.39 9.32 -12.79
N LYS A 35 -38.22 9.10 -11.77
CA LYS A 35 -37.89 8.26 -10.62
C LYS A 35 -37.60 6.82 -11.03
N ARG A 36 -38.46 6.23 -11.89
CA ARG A 36 -38.28 4.86 -12.38
C ARG A 36 -37.00 4.68 -13.19
N SER A 37 -36.66 5.66 -14.04
CA SER A 37 -35.40 5.64 -14.80
C SER A 37 -34.16 5.72 -13.91
N ALA A 38 -34.21 6.49 -12.82
CA ALA A 38 -33.12 6.58 -11.84
C ALA A 38 -32.98 5.29 -11.03
N GLU A 39 -34.09 4.65 -10.66
CA GLU A 39 -34.10 3.35 -9.98
C GLU A 39 -33.55 2.22 -10.87
N GLU A 40 -33.85 2.23 -12.17
CA GLU A 40 -33.30 1.25 -13.12
C GLU A 40 -31.79 1.43 -13.29
N GLN A 41 -31.28 2.67 -13.34
CA GLN A 41 -29.83 2.93 -13.37
C GLN A 41 -29.12 2.53 -12.08
N THR A 42 -29.72 2.78 -10.92
CA THR A 42 -29.13 2.38 -9.63
C THR A 42 -29.11 0.86 -9.45
N GLN A 43 -30.13 0.15 -9.96
CA GLN A 43 -30.14 -1.31 -9.97
C GLN A 43 -29.06 -1.90 -10.90
N GLN A 44 -28.91 -1.37 -12.11
CA GLN A 44 -27.88 -1.82 -13.06
C GLN A 44 -26.46 -1.59 -12.52
N THR A 45 -26.23 -0.44 -11.88
CA THR A 45 -24.93 -0.15 -11.25
C THR A 45 -24.66 -1.04 -10.05
N MET A 46 -25.68 -1.32 -9.22
CA MET A 46 -25.55 -2.24 -8.09
C MET A 46 -25.21 -3.66 -8.57
N GLU A 47 -25.86 -4.15 -9.63
CA GLU A 47 -25.59 -5.46 -10.21
C GLU A 47 -24.18 -5.54 -10.82
N LEU A 48 -23.73 -4.48 -11.51
CA LEU A 48 -22.35 -4.39 -12.01
C LEU A 48 -21.33 -4.42 -10.85
N LEU A 49 -21.62 -3.71 -9.75
CA LEU A 49 -20.75 -3.69 -8.58
C LEU A 49 -20.69 -5.05 -7.88
N GLN A 50 -21.82 -5.74 -7.73
CA GLN A 50 -21.88 -7.10 -7.19
C GLN A 50 -21.06 -8.07 -8.05
N ASN A 51 -21.23 -8.03 -9.36
CA ASN A 51 -20.44 -8.85 -10.28
C ASN A 51 -18.92 -8.58 -10.17
N ARG A 52 -18.52 -7.32 -9.95
CA ARG A 52 -17.11 -6.97 -9.72
C ARG A 52 -16.60 -7.49 -8.37
N ILE A 53 -17.40 -7.39 -7.31
CA ILE A 53 -17.05 -7.94 -5.99
C ILE A 53 -16.86 -9.45 -6.09
N ASP A 54 -17.81 -10.16 -6.71
CA ASP A 54 -17.75 -11.61 -6.89
C ASP A 54 -16.57 -12.04 -7.78
N TYR A 55 -16.19 -11.23 -8.77
CA TYR A 55 -14.98 -11.45 -9.55
C TYR A 55 -13.71 -11.32 -8.69
N VAL A 56 -13.61 -10.24 -7.91
CA VAL A 56 -12.45 -10.02 -7.02
C VAL A 56 -12.35 -11.08 -5.94
N SER A 57 -13.46 -11.49 -5.34
CA SER A 57 -13.50 -12.57 -4.35
C SER A 57 -13.01 -13.89 -4.94
N ARG A 58 -13.47 -14.26 -6.14
CA ARG A 58 -12.99 -15.47 -6.84
C ARG A 58 -11.49 -15.42 -7.14
N LEU A 59 -11.00 -14.26 -7.60
CA LEU A 59 -9.58 -14.08 -7.86
C LEU A 59 -8.75 -14.21 -6.57
N ASN A 60 -9.26 -13.69 -5.46
CA ASN A 60 -8.59 -13.78 -4.16
C ASN A 60 -8.57 -15.23 -3.65
N ASP A 61 -9.65 -15.99 -3.84
CA ASP A 61 -9.71 -17.41 -3.49
C ASP A 61 -8.74 -18.25 -4.34
N GLU A 62 -8.63 -17.96 -5.64
CA GLU A 62 -7.66 -18.60 -6.55
C GLU A 62 -6.22 -18.34 -6.09
N HIS A 63 -5.88 -17.07 -5.80
CA HIS A 63 -4.56 -16.73 -5.27
C HIS A 63 -4.26 -17.41 -3.92
N LEU A 64 -5.27 -17.56 -3.05
CA LEU A 64 -5.10 -18.25 -1.77
C LEU A 64 -4.82 -19.75 -1.97
N GLN A 65 -5.43 -20.36 -2.97
CA GLN A 65 -5.14 -21.74 -3.37
C GLN A 65 -3.72 -21.87 -3.92
N GLU A 66 -3.28 -20.98 -4.80
CA GLU A 66 -1.89 -20.96 -5.31
C GLU A 66 -0.87 -20.81 -4.18
N LEU A 67 -1.11 -19.88 -3.24
CA LEU A 67 -0.30 -19.69 -2.04
C LEU A 67 -0.20 -20.97 -1.21
N SER A 68 -1.31 -21.67 -1.02
CA SER A 68 -1.33 -22.93 -0.28
C SER A 68 -0.52 -24.03 -0.98
N ALA A 69 -0.57 -24.08 -2.32
CA ALA A 69 0.19 -25.03 -3.13
C ALA A 69 1.70 -24.75 -3.05
N ILE A 70 2.10 -23.48 -3.20
CA ILE A 70 3.50 -23.05 -3.06
C ILE A 70 4.03 -23.35 -1.66
N LYS A 71 3.24 -23.06 -0.61
CA LYS A 71 3.61 -23.39 0.77
C LYS A 71 3.83 -24.89 0.97
N GLN A 72 2.96 -25.73 0.42
CA GLN A 72 3.12 -27.18 0.48
C GLN A 72 4.36 -27.66 -0.29
N GLN A 73 4.65 -27.07 -1.44
CA GLN A 73 5.85 -27.38 -2.22
C GLN A 73 7.13 -27.01 -1.46
N ASN A 74 7.18 -25.83 -0.84
CA ASN A 74 8.31 -25.40 -0.01
C ASN A 74 8.53 -26.32 1.21
N ILE A 75 7.44 -26.76 1.86
CA ILE A 75 7.53 -27.73 2.96
C ILE A 75 8.08 -29.08 2.47
N ARG A 76 7.68 -29.54 1.28
CA ARG A 76 8.20 -30.78 0.68
C ARG A 76 9.69 -30.66 0.35
N LEU A 77 10.11 -29.54 -0.24
CA LEU A 77 11.52 -29.27 -0.54
C LEU A 77 12.36 -29.23 0.74
N MET A 78 11.89 -28.56 1.79
CA MET A 78 12.57 -28.50 3.09
C MET A 78 12.70 -29.89 3.73
N ARG A 79 11.66 -30.73 3.64
CA ARG A 79 11.75 -32.13 4.13
C ARG A 79 12.75 -32.95 3.33
N SER A 80 12.80 -32.77 2.01
CA SER A 80 13.78 -33.44 1.14
C SER A 80 15.22 -33.01 1.47
N LEU A 81 15.45 -31.71 1.60
CA LEU A 81 16.76 -31.14 1.99
C LEU A 81 17.20 -31.63 3.38
N ASN A 82 16.29 -31.67 4.36
CA ASN A 82 16.60 -32.19 5.68
C ASN A 82 16.89 -33.70 5.66
N SER A 83 16.19 -34.46 4.81
CA SER A 83 16.46 -35.89 4.63
C SER A 83 17.82 -36.14 3.97
N MET A 84 18.20 -35.31 2.98
CA MET A 84 19.54 -35.34 2.36
C MET A 84 20.64 -34.94 3.35
N LYS A 85 20.45 -33.88 4.14
CA LYS A 85 21.38 -33.49 5.22
C LYS A 85 21.56 -34.60 6.26
N SER A 86 20.48 -35.32 6.57
CA SER A 86 20.50 -36.45 7.51
C SER A 86 21.24 -37.66 6.94
N CYS A 87 21.07 -37.93 5.64
CA CYS A 87 21.82 -38.96 4.91
C CYS A 87 23.32 -38.64 4.89
N HIS A 88 23.67 -37.39 4.57
CA HIS A 88 25.05 -36.91 4.54
C HIS A 88 25.73 -37.01 5.93
N ARG A 89 24.98 -36.75 7.01
CA ARG A 89 25.47 -36.86 8.39
C ARG A 89 25.70 -38.31 8.84
N ARG A 90 25.03 -39.30 8.23
CA ARG A 90 25.23 -40.74 8.50
C ARG A 90 26.41 -41.36 7.73
N LEU A 91 26.88 -40.71 6.66
CA LEU A 91 27.96 -41.20 5.79
C LEU A 91 29.37 -40.79 6.23
N GLY A 92 29.54 -40.19 7.42
CA GLY A 92 30.80 -39.93 8.13
C GLY A 92 32.09 -40.05 7.31
N THR A 93 32.49 -38.97 6.62
CA THR A 93 33.85 -38.84 6.06
C THR A 93 34.54 -37.61 6.65
N ASN A 94 35.55 -37.86 7.47
CA ASN A 94 36.47 -36.88 8.02
C ASN A 94 37.17 -36.09 6.90
N ASN A 95 37.30 -34.77 7.08
CA ASN A 95 38.22 -33.86 6.40
C ASN A 95 38.45 -34.10 4.89
N THR A 96 37.64 -33.46 4.03
CA THR A 96 38.03 -32.92 2.68
C THR A 96 36.86 -32.42 1.82
N ASN A 97 35.61 -32.30 2.31
CA ASN A 97 34.45 -32.04 1.42
C ASN A 97 33.69 -30.71 1.61
N ASN A 98 34.30 -29.67 2.19
CA ASN A 98 33.72 -28.32 2.09
C ASN A 98 33.71 -27.78 0.65
N LEU A 99 34.47 -28.37 -0.28
CA LEU A 99 34.51 -27.97 -1.69
C LEU A 99 33.38 -28.59 -2.54
N LEU A 100 32.81 -29.74 -2.13
CA LEU A 100 31.75 -30.41 -2.89
C LEU A 100 30.34 -29.93 -2.50
N LEU A 101 30.13 -29.52 -1.25
CA LEU A 101 28.87 -28.89 -0.83
C LEU A 101 28.73 -27.47 -1.39
N THR A 102 29.85 -26.75 -1.57
CA THR A 102 29.86 -25.46 -2.30
C THR A 102 29.61 -25.66 -3.78
N ASN A 103 30.17 -26.72 -4.39
CA ASN A 103 29.96 -26.99 -5.82
C ASN A 103 28.57 -27.56 -6.15
N LEU A 104 27.87 -28.20 -5.21
CA LEU A 104 26.47 -28.62 -5.40
C LEU A 104 25.48 -27.49 -5.13
N ASN A 105 25.79 -26.58 -4.20
CA ASN A 105 25.06 -25.32 -4.10
C ASN A 105 25.27 -24.47 -5.36
N SER A 106 26.49 -24.42 -5.92
CA SER A 106 26.74 -23.69 -7.16
C SER A 106 26.11 -24.37 -8.37
N THR A 107 26.17 -25.70 -8.53
CA THR A 107 25.58 -26.35 -9.73
C THR A 107 24.05 -26.40 -9.73
N ILE A 108 23.38 -26.38 -8.57
CA ILE A 108 21.91 -26.24 -8.52
C ILE A 108 21.48 -24.77 -8.70
N LEU A 109 22.35 -23.80 -8.38
CA LEU A 109 22.13 -22.37 -8.65
C LEU A 109 22.54 -21.97 -10.09
N ASP A 110 23.53 -22.64 -10.69
CA ASP A 110 24.12 -22.32 -12.01
C ASP A 110 23.21 -22.69 -13.18
N GLU A 111 22.36 -23.70 -13.03
CA GLU A 111 21.51 -24.12 -14.16
C GLU A 111 20.23 -23.27 -14.29
N THR A 112 19.93 -22.36 -13.35
CA THR A 112 18.69 -21.55 -13.43
C THR A 112 18.78 -20.08 -13.05
N LEU A 113 19.88 -19.54 -12.52
CA LEU A 113 19.94 -18.12 -12.18
C LEU A 113 21.28 -17.49 -12.57
N ASN A 114 21.19 -16.66 -13.62
CA ASN A 114 22.16 -15.67 -14.06
C ASN A 114 22.82 -14.99 -12.83
N ASP A 115 24.16 -14.89 -12.82
CA ASP A 115 25.04 -14.45 -11.72
C ASP A 115 24.66 -13.11 -11.03
N HIS A 116 23.74 -12.33 -11.60
CA HIS A 116 23.20 -11.10 -11.01
C HIS A 116 22.17 -11.32 -9.88
N ALA A 117 21.58 -12.52 -9.76
CA ALA A 117 20.57 -12.80 -8.72
C ALA A 117 21.16 -13.09 -7.33
N ALA A 118 22.41 -13.53 -7.24
CA ALA A 118 23.04 -13.93 -5.97
C ALA A 118 23.28 -12.75 -5.01
N ASP A 119 23.54 -11.55 -5.53
CA ASP A 119 23.62 -10.32 -4.72
C ASP A 119 22.24 -9.83 -4.27
N SER A 120 21.18 -10.09 -5.04
CA SER A 120 19.79 -9.78 -4.67
C SER A 120 19.28 -10.64 -3.50
N ILE A 121 19.76 -11.88 -3.38
CA ILE A 121 19.40 -12.80 -2.29
C ILE A 121 20.01 -12.35 -0.94
N LYS A 122 21.13 -11.61 -0.95
CA LYS A 122 21.67 -10.98 0.27
C LYS A 122 20.83 -9.82 0.79
N ASN A 123 20.03 -9.17 -0.07
CA ASN A 123 19.26 -7.97 0.26
C ASN A 123 17.78 -8.21 0.58
N GLY A 124 17.29 -9.45 0.57
CA GLY A 124 16.02 -9.80 1.22
C GLY A 124 14.73 -9.25 0.59
N PHE A 125 14.73 -8.79 -0.66
CA PHE A 125 13.53 -8.31 -1.36
C PHE A 125 12.87 -9.43 -2.18
N HIS A 126 12.01 -10.24 -1.56
CA HIS A 126 11.14 -11.16 -2.29
C HIS A 126 9.76 -10.53 -2.43
N LEU A 127 9.23 -10.42 -3.66
CA LEU A 127 7.83 -10.02 -3.91
C LEU A 127 6.90 -11.06 -3.27
N PRO A 128 6.08 -10.70 -2.27
CA PRO A 128 5.02 -11.60 -1.82
C PRO A 128 4.09 -11.95 -3.00
N PRO A 129 3.46 -13.14 -3.01
CA PRO A 129 2.58 -13.53 -4.12
C PRO A 129 1.34 -12.62 -4.31
N SER A 130 0.99 -11.80 -3.32
CA SER A 130 -0.05 -10.76 -3.41
C SER A 130 0.28 -9.63 -4.40
N PHE A 131 1.50 -9.58 -4.96
CA PHE A 131 1.96 -8.55 -5.88
C PHE A 131 1.72 -8.93 -7.34
N SER A 132 0.71 -9.77 -7.63
CA SER A 132 0.30 -10.14 -8.99
C SER A 132 -0.17 -8.95 -9.84
N TYR A 133 -0.37 -7.78 -9.24
CA TYR A 133 -0.59 -6.50 -9.95
C TYR A 133 0.70 -5.86 -10.47
N LEU A 134 1.89 -6.28 -9.99
CA LEU A 134 3.20 -5.84 -10.47
C LEU A 134 3.74 -6.72 -11.60
N LYS A 135 2.87 -7.15 -12.54
CA LYS A 135 3.27 -8.03 -13.66
C LYS A 135 4.38 -7.42 -14.53
N HIS A 136 4.47 -6.10 -14.60
CA HIS A 136 5.53 -5.39 -15.35
C HIS A 136 6.92 -5.50 -14.70
N LEU A 137 6.99 -5.95 -13.44
CA LEU A 137 8.23 -6.21 -12.72
C LEU A 137 8.63 -7.69 -12.71
N ASN A 138 7.83 -8.56 -13.34
CA ASN A 138 8.15 -9.98 -13.43
C ASN A 138 9.51 -10.14 -14.17
N ASN A 139 10.44 -10.89 -13.56
CA ASN A 139 11.82 -11.07 -14.01
C ASN A 139 12.76 -9.84 -13.89
N LYS A 140 12.39 -8.80 -13.14
CA LYS A 140 13.22 -7.60 -12.90
C LYS A 140 13.53 -7.39 -11.42
N HIS A 141 14.23 -8.36 -10.81
CA HIS A 141 14.54 -8.36 -9.38
C HIS A 141 15.38 -7.15 -8.92
N ASP A 142 16.27 -6.66 -9.77
CA ASP A 142 17.12 -5.49 -9.49
C ASP A 142 16.30 -4.20 -9.28
N MET A 143 15.06 -4.16 -9.78
CA MET A 143 14.16 -3.00 -9.71
C MET A 143 13.37 -2.92 -8.39
N LEU A 144 13.63 -3.84 -7.46
CA LEU A 144 13.07 -3.85 -6.12
C LEU A 144 14.01 -3.17 -5.09
N SER A 145 15.27 -2.94 -5.49
CA SER A 145 16.23 -2.22 -4.68
C SER A 145 16.08 -0.70 -4.91
N PRO A 146 16.21 0.14 -3.86
CA PRO A 146 16.08 1.58 -4.04
C PRO A 146 17.17 2.14 -4.96
N ALA A 147 16.78 3.05 -5.86
CA ALA A 147 17.73 3.76 -6.73
C ALA A 147 18.54 4.81 -5.96
N PHE A 148 17.97 5.37 -4.90
CA PHE A 148 18.69 6.15 -3.91
C PHE A 148 18.45 5.50 -2.55
N HIS A 149 19.51 5.32 -1.77
CA HIS A 149 19.42 4.80 -0.43
C HIS A 149 20.50 5.44 0.45
N ARG A 150 20.06 6.03 1.56
CA ARG A 150 20.90 6.53 2.63
C ARG A 150 20.44 5.92 3.95
N GLN A 151 21.32 5.13 4.55
CA GLN A 151 21.20 4.53 5.88
C GLN A 151 22.53 4.72 6.60
N THR A 152 22.63 4.41 7.89
CA THR A 152 23.89 4.53 8.65
C THR A 152 25.08 3.90 7.91
N THR A 153 26.23 4.54 8.03
CA THR A 153 27.50 4.02 7.51
C THR A 153 28.07 2.87 8.35
N ARG A 154 27.50 2.63 9.54
CA ARG A 154 27.99 1.69 10.54
C ARG A 154 27.09 0.46 10.59
N GLU A 155 27.60 -0.67 10.12
CA GLU A 155 26.80 -1.92 10.00
C GLU A 155 26.16 -2.36 11.32
N ASN A 156 26.84 -2.13 12.46
CA ASN A 156 26.33 -2.49 13.78
C ASN A 156 25.17 -1.61 14.26
N PHE A 157 24.90 -0.48 13.60
CA PHE A 157 23.75 0.39 13.88
C PHE A 157 22.61 0.17 12.89
N LEU A 158 22.77 -0.70 11.87
CA LEU A 158 21.68 -1.06 10.98
C LEU A 158 20.60 -1.79 11.76
N ARG A 159 19.39 -1.21 11.74
CA ARG A 159 18.27 -1.76 12.50
C ARG A 159 17.58 -2.84 11.68
N GLN A 160 17.58 -4.04 12.24
CA GLN A 160 16.85 -5.20 11.76
C GLN A 160 15.99 -5.73 12.90
N ASN A 161 14.82 -6.27 12.58
CA ASN A 161 13.86 -6.84 13.55
C ASN A 161 13.40 -5.84 14.62
N VAL A 162 13.14 -4.58 14.24
CA VAL A 162 12.56 -3.59 15.15
C VAL A 162 11.10 -3.92 15.48
N THR A 163 10.52 -3.28 16.49
CA THR A 163 9.09 -3.47 16.77
C THR A 163 8.22 -2.70 15.78
N PHE A 164 8.57 -1.45 15.51
CA PHE A 164 7.79 -0.56 14.65
C PHE A 164 8.63 -0.01 13.51
N VAL A 165 8.12 -0.13 12.28
CA VAL A 165 8.65 0.56 11.10
C VAL A 165 7.65 1.63 10.69
N LEU A 166 8.08 2.89 10.68
CA LEU A 166 7.26 4.05 10.35
C LEU A 166 7.62 4.46 8.93
N GLY A 167 6.72 4.22 7.99
CA GLY A 167 6.91 4.60 6.59
C GLY A 167 6.32 5.98 6.32
N ILE A 168 7.14 6.91 5.80
CA ILE A 168 6.73 8.28 5.47
C ILE A 168 7.04 8.55 3.98
N PRO A 169 6.05 8.47 3.08
CA PRO A 169 6.19 8.85 1.69
C PRO A 169 6.04 10.36 1.54
N THR A 170 6.96 10.97 0.80
CA THR A 170 6.94 12.40 0.46
C THR A 170 6.96 12.57 -1.05
N VAL A 171 6.23 13.56 -1.53
CA VAL A 171 6.16 13.97 -2.94
C VAL A 171 6.45 15.47 -3.03
N LYS A 172 6.86 15.93 -4.20
CA LYS A 172 7.15 17.35 -4.42
C LYS A 172 5.86 18.16 -4.31
N ARG A 173 5.87 19.17 -3.45
CA ARG A 173 4.76 20.12 -3.26
C ARG A 173 5.15 21.49 -3.78
N ASP A 174 4.22 22.18 -4.45
CA ASP A 174 4.47 23.50 -5.05
C ASP A 174 4.63 24.64 -4.03
N LYS A 175 4.12 24.46 -2.80
CA LYS A 175 4.03 25.53 -1.80
C LYS A 175 5.02 25.37 -0.65
N GLN A 176 4.83 24.33 0.16
CA GLN A 176 5.61 24.09 1.37
C GLN A 176 5.76 22.58 1.59
N SER A 177 6.95 22.16 2.02
CA SER A 177 7.21 20.80 2.46
C SER A 177 7.01 20.72 3.98
N TYR A 178 6.09 19.86 4.42
CA TYR A 178 5.81 19.61 5.84
C TYR A 178 6.69 18.49 6.44
N LEU A 179 7.47 17.80 5.59
CA LEU A 179 8.24 16.62 5.97
C LEU A 179 9.19 16.89 7.15
N ILE A 180 9.89 18.03 7.14
CA ILE A 180 10.85 18.38 8.20
C ILE A 180 10.13 18.57 9.55
N GLU A 181 8.94 19.17 9.54
CA GLU A 181 8.11 19.36 10.74
C GLU A 181 7.60 18.01 11.27
N THR A 182 7.20 17.12 10.36
CA THR A 182 6.78 15.74 10.69
C THR A 182 7.92 14.94 11.31
N ILE A 183 9.11 14.92 10.69
CA ILE A 183 10.30 14.23 11.23
C ILE A 183 10.66 14.80 12.60
N LYS A 184 10.67 16.13 12.74
CA LYS A 184 10.91 16.78 14.02
C LYS A 184 9.91 16.34 15.08
N SER A 185 8.62 16.40 14.77
CA SER A 185 7.56 16.00 15.70
C SER A 185 7.69 14.54 16.12
N LEU A 186 7.99 13.64 15.19
CA LEU A 186 8.21 12.22 15.47
C LEU A 186 9.38 12.04 16.45
N ILE A 187 10.52 12.67 16.20
CA ILE A 187 11.71 12.54 17.04
C ILE A 187 11.48 13.14 18.43
N ASP A 188 10.93 14.34 18.51
CA ASP A 188 10.74 15.08 19.76
C ASP A 188 9.76 14.39 20.72
N ASN A 189 8.85 13.56 20.19
CA ASN A 189 7.81 12.86 20.94
C ASN A 189 8.09 11.36 21.19
N ILE A 190 9.23 10.83 20.74
CA ILE A 190 9.66 9.46 21.07
C ILE A 190 10.27 9.44 22.48
N ASN A 191 9.88 8.44 23.27
CA ASN A 191 10.49 8.16 24.56
C ASN A 191 11.89 7.53 24.39
N SER A 192 12.85 7.86 25.25
CA SER A 192 14.22 7.33 25.19
C SER A 192 14.27 5.80 25.18
N ASP A 193 13.35 5.17 25.92
CA ASP A 193 13.30 3.71 26.06
C ASP A 193 12.74 3.02 24.79
N ASP A 194 11.98 3.76 23.99
CA ASP A 194 11.37 3.26 22.75
C ASP A 194 12.23 3.51 21.51
N ILE A 195 13.21 4.42 21.58
CA ILE A 195 14.03 4.81 20.42
C ILE A 195 14.59 3.59 19.71
N GLU A 196 15.16 2.61 20.42
CA GLU A 196 15.83 1.45 19.81
C GLU A 196 14.85 0.47 19.13
N ARG A 197 13.56 0.54 19.45
CA ARG A 197 12.51 -0.36 18.93
C ARG A 197 11.90 0.13 17.62
N ILE A 198 12.40 1.23 17.06
CA ILE A 198 11.75 1.99 15.99
C ILE A 198 12.69 2.10 14.78
N LEU A 199 12.14 2.08 13.57
CA LEU A 199 12.82 2.49 12.35
C LEU A 199 11.91 3.46 11.60
N ILE A 200 12.43 4.63 11.22
CA ILE A 200 11.72 5.61 10.40
C ILE A 200 12.28 5.53 8.99
N VAL A 201 11.45 5.14 8.03
CA VAL A 201 11.82 5.04 6.61
C VAL A 201 11.17 6.18 5.86
N ILE A 202 11.97 7.15 5.44
CA ILE A 202 11.56 8.29 4.63
C ILE A 202 11.68 7.90 3.17
N PHE A 203 10.56 7.90 2.46
CA PHE A 203 10.45 7.48 1.07
C PHE A 203 10.18 8.69 0.17
N ILE A 204 11.19 9.12 -0.59
CA ILE A 204 11.06 10.22 -1.53
C ILE A 204 10.50 9.67 -2.84
N ALA A 205 9.19 9.83 -3.04
CA ALA A 205 8.43 9.24 -4.13
C ALA A 205 8.48 10.08 -5.42
N GLU A 206 9.64 10.64 -5.75
CA GLU A 206 9.86 11.51 -6.93
C GLU A 206 10.97 10.96 -7.83
N PRO A 207 10.84 9.71 -8.33
CA PRO A 207 11.89 9.07 -9.13
C PRO A 207 12.15 9.80 -10.46
N PHE A 208 11.21 10.66 -10.90
CA PHE A 208 11.29 11.45 -12.12
C PHE A 208 12.14 12.72 -11.96
N ASP A 209 12.39 13.16 -10.73
CA ASP A 209 13.15 14.37 -10.40
C ASP A 209 14.29 14.02 -9.43
N ILE A 210 15.39 13.48 -9.99
CA ILE A 210 16.55 13.04 -9.23
C ILE A 210 17.19 14.18 -8.42
N GLU A 211 17.13 15.41 -8.94
CA GLU A 211 17.70 16.58 -8.26
C GLU A 211 16.88 16.93 -7.01
N TYR A 212 15.56 16.84 -7.10
CA TYR A 212 14.68 16.98 -5.93
C TYR A 212 14.95 15.88 -4.88
N VAL A 213 15.13 14.62 -5.32
CA VAL A 213 15.49 13.51 -4.41
C VAL A 213 16.78 13.81 -3.66
N ARG A 214 17.84 14.18 -4.38
CA ARG A 214 19.15 14.49 -3.76
C ARG A 214 19.08 15.69 -2.83
N THR A 215 18.42 16.77 -3.26
CA THR A 215 18.30 18.00 -2.45
C THR A 215 17.53 17.73 -1.16
N THR A 216 16.42 17.00 -1.24
CA THR A 216 15.59 16.65 -0.08
C THR A 216 16.36 15.71 0.86
N ALA A 217 17.00 14.68 0.33
CA ALA A 217 17.82 13.77 1.12
C ALA A 217 18.96 14.51 1.83
N HIS A 218 19.68 15.39 1.12
CA HIS A 218 20.77 16.18 1.69
C HIS A 218 20.28 17.15 2.78
N GLN A 219 19.09 17.73 2.61
CA GLN A 219 18.47 18.57 3.65
C GLN A 219 18.18 17.77 4.92
N ILE A 220 17.64 16.55 4.78
CA ILE A 220 17.36 15.66 5.91
C ILE A 220 18.67 15.22 6.58
N GLU A 221 19.69 14.85 5.80
CA GLU A 221 21.02 14.51 6.31
C GLU A 221 21.59 15.65 7.14
N LYS A 222 21.60 16.87 6.61
CA LYS A 222 22.15 18.03 7.33
C LYS A 222 21.48 18.28 8.69
N LEU A 223 20.18 18.02 8.81
CA LEU A 223 19.41 18.28 10.03
C LEU A 223 19.42 17.09 11.01
N TYR A 224 19.48 15.86 10.49
CA TYR A 224 19.22 14.64 11.25
C TYR A 224 20.32 13.59 11.12
N ASP A 225 21.54 13.96 10.69
CA ASP A 225 22.70 13.05 10.52
C ASP A 225 22.91 12.14 11.74
N LYS A 226 22.83 12.71 12.95
CA LYS A 226 22.91 11.94 14.20
C LYS A 226 21.92 10.78 14.25
N TYR A 227 20.69 10.98 13.80
CA TYR A 227 19.63 9.97 13.84
C TYR A 227 19.79 8.96 12.70
N ILE A 228 20.25 9.39 11.52
CA ILE A 228 20.60 8.51 10.41
C ILE A 228 21.76 7.59 10.83
N GLU A 229 22.82 8.14 11.40
CA GLU A 229 23.97 7.35 11.84
C GLU A 229 23.66 6.45 13.05
N SER A 230 22.65 6.78 13.85
CA SER A 230 22.13 5.88 14.91
C SER A 230 21.25 4.74 14.37
N GLY A 231 20.98 4.72 13.06
CA GLY A 231 20.09 3.77 12.40
C GLY A 231 18.60 4.03 12.62
N LEU A 232 18.22 5.13 13.30
CA LEU A 232 16.80 5.46 13.53
C LEU A 232 16.10 5.87 12.24
N ILE A 233 16.81 6.55 11.33
CA ILE A 233 16.27 7.07 10.08
C ILE A 233 16.98 6.44 8.89
N GLU A 234 16.20 5.95 7.93
CA GLU A 234 16.65 5.57 6.59
C GLU A 234 15.92 6.44 5.56
N ILE A 235 16.63 6.88 4.52
CA ILE A 235 16.07 7.67 3.41
C ILE A 235 16.22 6.86 2.13
N MET A 236 15.16 6.72 1.36
CA MET A 236 15.22 6.00 0.10
C MET A 236 14.33 6.61 -0.99
N SER A 237 14.66 6.31 -2.24
CA SER A 237 13.84 6.59 -3.42
C SER A 237 13.76 5.34 -4.28
N PRO A 238 12.59 5.01 -4.84
CA PRO A 238 12.43 3.87 -5.72
C PRO A 238 13.11 4.13 -7.08
N PRO A 239 13.45 3.07 -7.83
CA PRO A 239 13.83 3.21 -9.23
C PRO A 239 12.64 3.67 -10.08
N LEU A 240 12.92 4.39 -11.17
CA LEU A 240 11.91 4.89 -12.09
C LEU A 240 11.09 3.74 -12.70
N GLU A 241 11.79 2.65 -13.01
CA GLU A 241 11.29 1.44 -13.66
C GLU A 241 10.32 0.64 -12.77
N TYR A 242 10.28 0.93 -11.46
CA TYR A 242 9.30 0.34 -10.55
C TYR A 242 7.86 0.69 -10.97
N TYR A 243 7.65 1.89 -11.50
CA TYR A 243 6.33 2.38 -11.86
C TYR A 243 5.92 1.92 -13.26
N PRO A 244 4.64 1.57 -13.46
CA PRO A 244 4.11 1.27 -14.78
C PRO A 244 3.93 2.55 -15.60
N GLU A 245 3.69 2.40 -16.89
CA GLU A 245 3.25 3.51 -17.72
C GLU A 245 1.83 3.96 -17.32
N PHE A 246 1.75 5.07 -16.58
CA PHE A 246 0.48 5.62 -16.08
C PHE A 246 -0.47 6.10 -17.18
N ASP A 247 0.01 6.30 -18.41
CA ASP A 247 -0.83 6.75 -19.53
C ASP A 247 -1.79 5.69 -20.07
N LYS A 248 -1.50 4.42 -19.81
CA LYS A 248 -2.28 3.25 -20.23
C LYS A 248 -3.33 2.82 -19.20
N LEU A 249 -3.52 3.58 -18.12
CA LEU A 249 -4.48 3.24 -17.07
C LEU A 249 -5.93 3.38 -17.56
N ALA A 250 -6.75 2.37 -17.26
CA ALA A 250 -8.19 2.43 -17.48
C ALA A 250 -8.83 3.48 -16.55
N LEU A 251 -9.74 4.29 -17.09
CA LEU A 251 -10.53 5.22 -16.28
C LEU A 251 -11.43 4.43 -15.33
N SER A 252 -11.43 4.79 -14.06
CA SER A 252 -12.29 4.19 -13.03
C SER A 252 -13.09 5.28 -12.33
N LEU A 253 -14.31 4.94 -11.88
CA LEU A 253 -15.12 5.77 -10.98
C LEU A 253 -15.42 7.21 -11.46
N ASN A 254 -15.44 7.44 -12.78
CA ASN A 254 -15.71 8.75 -13.38
C ASN A 254 -14.73 9.87 -12.96
N ASP A 255 -13.54 9.50 -12.49
CA ASP A 255 -12.48 10.41 -12.10
C ASP A 255 -11.69 10.92 -13.32
N ASP A 256 -11.18 12.15 -13.21
CA ASP A 256 -10.24 12.70 -14.19
C ASP A 256 -8.97 11.84 -14.28
N LYS A 257 -8.39 11.76 -15.48
CA LYS A 257 -7.20 10.92 -15.74
C LYS A 257 -6.05 11.23 -14.77
N GLU A 258 -5.84 12.50 -14.44
CA GLU A 258 -4.80 12.91 -13.48
C GLU A 258 -5.04 12.37 -12.07
N ARG A 259 -6.30 12.37 -11.62
CA ARG A 259 -6.69 11.85 -10.31
C ARG A 259 -6.49 10.34 -10.23
N VAL A 260 -6.80 9.62 -11.32
CA VAL A 260 -6.53 8.18 -11.45
C VAL A 260 -5.03 7.89 -11.42
N LYS A 261 -4.22 8.65 -12.16
CA LYS A 261 -2.76 8.53 -12.14
C LYS A 261 -2.19 8.76 -10.74
N TRP A 262 -2.63 9.82 -10.07
CA TRP A 262 -2.18 10.16 -8.72
C TRP A 262 -2.46 9.04 -7.72
N ARG A 263 -3.70 8.55 -7.66
CA ARG A 263 -4.06 7.45 -6.75
C ARG A 263 -3.35 6.16 -7.07
N THR A 264 -3.17 5.87 -8.35
CA THR A 264 -2.44 4.67 -8.77
C THR A 264 -1.00 4.79 -8.30
N LYS A 265 -0.31 5.90 -8.60
CA LYS A 265 1.05 6.15 -8.12
C LYS A 265 1.15 6.03 -6.60
N GLN A 266 0.24 6.63 -5.85
CA GLN A 266 0.22 6.56 -4.39
C GLN A 266 0.12 5.10 -3.89
N ASN A 267 -0.69 4.26 -4.52
CA ASN A 267 -0.75 2.84 -4.17
C ASN A 267 0.59 2.13 -4.43
N TYR A 268 1.27 2.46 -5.53
CA TYR A 268 2.63 1.98 -5.81
C TYR A 268 3.63 2.45 -4.75
N ASP A 269 3.56 3.71 -4.34
CA ASP A 269 4.41 4.31 -3.31
C ASP A 269 4.29 3.55 -1.98
N PHE A 270 3.06 3.34 -1.51
CA PHE A 270 2.80 2.58 -0.27
C PHE A 270 3.22 1.11 -0.40
N THR A 271 2.96 0.51 -1.56
CA THR A 271 3.35 -0.87 -1.85
C THR A 271 4.86 -1.05 -1.72
N TYR A 272 5.64 -0.17 -2.36
CA TYR A 272 7.09 -0.22 -2.32
C TYR A 272 7.61 -0.09 -0.89
N LEU A 273 7.07 0.89 -0.15
CA LEU A 273 7.46 1.17 1.22
C LEU A 273 7.13 0.02 2.17
N MET A 274 5.96 -0.59 2.03
CA MET A 274 5.56 -1.78 2.79
C MET A 274 6.46 -2.97 2.45
N MET A 275 6.72 -3.22 1.17
CA MET A 275 7.61 -4.30 0.72
C MET A 275 9.02 -4.13 1.30
N TYR A 276 9.57 -2.92 1.22
CA TYR A 276 10.87 -2.59 1.79
C TYR A 276 10.91 -2.84 3.31
N SER A 277 9.83 -2.51 4.01
CA SER A 277 9.74 -2.60 5.46
C SER A 277 9.42 -4.02 5.97
N SER A 278 9.00 -4.93 5.09
CA SER A 278 8.39 -6.21 5.47
C SER A 278 9.28 -7.10 6.33
N ASN A 279 10.60 -7.07 6.10
CA ASN A 279 11.58 -7.84 6.85
C ASN A 279 12.31 -7.01 7.93
N ARG A 280 11.89 -5.76 8.14
CA ARG A 280 12.59 -4.82 9.03
C ARG A 280 12.00 -4.78 10.43
N GLY A 281 10.72 -5.06 10.61
CA GLY A 281 10.10 -5.07 11.93
C GLY A 281 8.79 -5.83 12.03
N LYS A 282 8.21 -5.82 13.23
CA LYS A 282 6.98 -6.56 13.54
C LYS A 282 5.71 -5.89 13.03
N TYR A 283 5.62 -4.57 13.23
CA TYR A 283 4.49 -3.76 12.79
C TYR A 283 4.95 -2.67 11.84
N TYR A 284 4.19 -2.48 10.76
CA TYR A 284 4.39 -1.38 9.84
C TYR A 284 3.33 -0.31 10.08
N ILE A 285 3.73 0.97 10.13
CA ILE A 285 2.83 2.10 10.30
C ILE A 285 2.99 3.00 9.08
N GLN A 286 1.93 3.13 8.28
CA GLN A 286 1.86 4.08 7.18
C GLN A 286 1.51 5.47 7.76
N LEU A 287 2.40 6.44 7.56
CA LEU A 287 2.17 7.84 7.90
C LEU A 287 2.09 8.69 6.61
N GLU A 288 1.52 9.89 6.74
CA GLU A 288 1.68 10.96 5.76
C GLU A 288 2.86 11.88 6.16
N ASP A 289 3.39 12.65 5.22
CA ASP A 289 4.50 13.58 5.45
C ASP A 289 4.09 14.90 6.12
N ASP A 290 2.81 15.05 6.50
CA ASP A 290 2.22 16.22 7.17
C ASP A 290 1.51 15.86 8.49
N VAL A 291 2.07 14.88 9.23
CA VAL A 291 1.57 14.42 10.52
C VAL A 291 2.30 15.08 11.69
N ILE A 292 1.53 15.53 12.69
CA ILE A 292 2.06 15.96 13.99
C ILE A 292 1.69 14.93 15.05
N THR A 293 2.70 14.40 15.73
CA THR A 293 2.52 13.39 16.78
C THR A 293 2.31 14.00 18.16
N LYS A 294 1.72 13.20 19.06
CA LYS A 294 1.65 13.50 20.49
C LYS A 294 2.80 12.81 21.22
N PRO A 295 3.23 13.31 22.40
CA PRO A 295 4.18 12.59 23.25
C PRO A 295 3.75 11.15 23.52
N ASP A 296 4.71 10.23 23.57
CA ASP A 296 4.50 8.79 23.84
C ASP A 296 3.53 8.10 22.85
N TYR A 297 3.48 8.56 21.60
CA TYR A 297 2.59 7.98 20.59
C TYR A 297 2.86 6.50 20.35
N ILE A 298 4.11 6.05 20.39
CA ILE A 298 4.50 4.64 20.20
C ILE A 298 3.86 3.75 21.25
N ARG A 299 3.99 4.11 22.53
CA ARG A 299 3.36 3.38 23.62
C ARG A 299 1.83 3.40 23.53
N THR A 300 1.25 4.51 23.07
CA THR A 300 -0.19 4.60 22.87
C THR A 300 -0.67 3.66 21.76
N ILE A 301 0.07 3.57 20.65
CA ILE A 301 -0.17 2.65 19.54
C ILE A 301 0.00 1.20 20.00
N GLU A 302 1.06 0.89 20.73
CA GLU A 302 1.31 -0.46 21.26
C GLU A 302 0.17 -0.91 22.20
N ASN A 303 -0.29 -0.03 23.08
CA ASN A 303 -1.44 -0.29 23.94
C ASN A 303 -2.73 -0.50 23.13
N PHE A 304 -2.92 0.23 22.04
CA PHE A 304 -4.08 0.05 21.16
C PHE A 304 -4.03 -1.32 20.46
N ILE A 305 -2.88 -1.69 19.87
CA ILE A 305 -2.66 -3.01 19.26
C ILE A 305 -2.93 -4.12 20.28
N ASN A 306 -2.41 -3.98 21.50
CA ASN A 306 -2.60 -4.97 22.57
C ASN A 306 -4.06 -5.12 23.04
N ARG A 307 -4.95 -4.19 22.71
CA ARG A 307 -6.39 -4.35 23.00
C ARG A 307 -7.12 -5.14 21.91
N GLN A 308 -6.51 -5.31 20.74
CA GLN A 308 -7.11 -6.00 19.59
C GLN A 308 -6.81 -7.50 19.54
N HIS A 309 -6.15 -8.08 20.58
CA HIS A 309 -5.73 -9.50 20.65
C HIS A 309 -6.85 -10.53 20.47
N ALA A 310 -8.13 -10.12 20.52
CA ALA A 310 -9.26 -11.01 20.33
C ALA A 310 -9.53 -11.37 18.85
N GLN A 311 -8.95 -10.65 17.89
CA GLN A 311 -9.15 -10.88 16.45
C GLN A 311 -7.80 -10.91 15.72
N ASN A 312 -7.67 -11.82 14.76
CA ASN A 312 -6.59 -11.74 13.78
C ASN A 312 -6.90 -10.56 12.85
N TRP A 313 -6.03 -9.57 12.81
CA TRP A 313 -6.17 -8.39 11.96
C TRP A 313 -4.95 -8.27 11.04
N PHE A 314 -5.19 -7.79 9.82
CA PHE A 314 -4.15 -7.44 8.85
C PHE A 314 -3.82 -5.94 8.89
N MET A 315 -4.85 -5.11 9.09
CA MET A 315 -4.75 -3.65 9.12
C MET A 315 -5.61 -3.10 10.27
N LEU A 316 -5.09 -2.11 10.99
CA LEU A 316 -5.83 -1.32 11.97
C LEU A 316 -5.74 0.16 11.62
N GLU A 317 -6.86 0.86 11.74
CA GLU A 317 -6.91 2.31 11.61
C GLU A 317 -6.88 2.95 13.01
N TYR A 318 -5.89 3.81 13.25
CA TYR A 318 -5.66 4.39 14.59
C TYR A 318 -6.13 5.85 14.73
N SER A 319 -6.38 6.57 13.62
CA SER A 319 -6.76 7.98 13.62
C SER A 319 -8.11 8.22 12.95
N SER A 320 -8.91 9.14 13.51
CA SER A 320 -10.26 9.48 13.03
C SER A 320 -10.29 10.53 11.90
N LEU A 321 -9.15 11.12 11.54
CA LEU A 321 -9.04 12.07 10.44
C LEU A 321 -8.71 11.29 9.18
N GLY A 322 -9.72 11.11 8.31
CA GLY A 322 -9.63 10.36 7.07
C GLY A 322 -8.55 10.90 6.13
N LYS A 323 -7.35 10.34 6.28
CA LYS A 323 -6.24 10.27 5.34
C LYS A 323 -5.17 9.38 6.00
N LEU A 324 -5.08 8.18 5.44
CA LEU A 324 -4.28 6.99 5.81
C LEU A 324 -3.36 7.09 7.04
N ASN A 325 -3.86 6.66 8.20
CA ASN A 325 -3.02 6.22 9.33
C ASN A 325 -3.36 4.76 9.66
N SER A 326 -2.81 3.86 8.84
CA SER A 326 -3.06 2.41 8.91
C SER A 326 -1.83 1.67 9.42
N ILE A 327 -2.04 0.81 10.42
CA ILE A 327 -1.05 -0.10 11.00
C ILE A 327 -1.25 -1.47 10.37
N ASN A 328 -0.22 -2.03 9.75
CA ASN A 328 -0.27 -3.36 9.18
C ASN A 328 0.60 -4.34 9.98
N THR A 329 0.12 -5.57 10.12
CA THR A 329 0.88 -6.69 10.68
C THR A 329 1.78 -7.26 9.58
N LEU A 330 3.07 -7.47 9.89
CA LEU A 330 4.04 -8.06 8.97
C LEU A 330 4.24 -9.58 9.18
N GLU A 331 3.55 -10.18 10.16
CA GLU A 331 3.60 -11.61 10.51
C GLU A 331 2.52 -12.47 9.81
#